data_AF-A0A354M7P5-F1
#
_entry.id   AF-A0A354M7P5-F1
#
_cell.length_a   1.000
_cell.length_b   1.000
_cell.length_c   1.000
_cell.angle_alpha   90.00
_cell.angle_beta   90.00
_cell.angle_gamma   90.00
#
_symmetry.space_group_name_H-M   'P 1'
#
loop_
_entity.id
_entity.type
_entity.pdbx_description
1 polymer ?
#
loop_
_entity_poly.entity_id
_entity_poly.type
_entity_poly.pdbx_seq_one_letter_code
_entity_poly.pdbx_strand_id
1 'polypeptide(L)'
;MQLTQKETSLLKDLKTQEKLCVDKYTQYSADARDPQLKTLFSDIAAVEQRHLEMINQIESGTSPATGTGKSIPTAFSATYGVGETEDKKHDCYLCTDTLTMEKHASHLYDTCVFEFTQESLRKVLNTIQSEEQGHGKAIYDYMSANAMYS
;
A
#
# COMPACT_ATOMS: atom_id res chain seq x y z
N MET A 1 -25.45 8.07 -3.52
CA MET A 1 -24.76 7.40 -2.40
C MET A 1 -24.80 8.32 -1.20
N GLN A 2 -25.22 7.86 -0.02
CA GLN A 2 -25.28 8.70 1.19
C GLN A 2 -24.49 8.01 2.29
N LEU A 3 -23.49 8.70 2.84
CA LEU A 3 -22.66 8.21 3.95
C LEU A 3 -23.22 8.69 5.28
N THR A 4 -23.08 7.86 6.30
CA THR A 4 -23.28 8.26 7.69
C THR A 4 -22.15 9.20 8.15
N GLN A 5 -22.35 9.86 9.30
CA GLN A 5 -21.29 10.68 9.90
C GLN A 5 -20.04 9.85 10.22
N LYS A 6 -20.21 8.61 10.71
CA LYS A 6 -19.10 7.70 11.03
C LYS A 6 -18.34 7.28 9.76
N GLU A 7 -19.05 6.83 8.73
CA GLU A 7 -18.45 6.48 7.42
C GLU A 7 -17.72 7.69 6.80
N THR A 8 -18.26 8.90 6.96
CA THR A 8 -17.61 10.13 6.47
C THR A 8 -16.29 10.40 7.19
N SER A 9 -16.22 10.21 8.52
CA SER A 9 -14.98 10.36 9.28
C SER A 9 -13.95 9.30 8.88
N LEU A 10 -14.36 8.03 8.82
CA LEU A 10 -13.49 6.93 8.40
C LEU A 10 -12.94 7.13 6.99
N LEU A 11 -13.75 7.65 6.06
CA LEU A 11 -13.30 7.94 4.70
C LEU A 11 -12.22 9.03 4.65
N LYS A 12 -12.27 10.02 5.56
CA LYS A 12 -11.22 11.04 5.68
C LYS A 12 -9.92 10.45 6.23
N ASP A 13 -10.02 9.52 7.17
CA ASP A 13 -8.86 8.81 7.71
C ASP A 13 -8.21 7.95 6.61
N LEU A 14 -9.01 7.18 5.86
CA LEU A 14 -8.55 6.43 4.68
C LEU A 14 -7.88 7.36 3.67
N LYS A 15 -8.53 8.46 3.28
CA LYS A 15 -7.95 9.43 2.33
C LYS A 15 -6.60 9.99 2.79
N THR A 16 -6.45 10.25 4.08
CA THR A 16 -5.20 10.72 4.66
C THR A 16 -4.13 9.63 4.61
N GLN A 17 -4.49 8.39 4.92
CA GLN A 17 -3.61 7.23 4.84
C GLN A 17 -3.15 6.98 3.40
N GLU A 18 -4.06 6.91 2.43
CA GLU A 18 -3.73 6.72 1.00
C GLU A 18 -2.78 7.78 0.47
N LYS A 19 -3.04 9.05 0.82
CA LYS A 19 -2.15 10.14 0.42
C LYS A 19 -0.75 9.97 1.00
N LEU A 20 -0.65 9.56 2.27
CA LEU A 20 0.63 9.28 2.90
C LEU A 20 1.35 8.10 2.22
N CYS A 21 0.63 7.04 1.85
CA CYS A 21 1.19 5.91 1.11
C CYS A 21 1.77 6.37 -0.24
N VAL A 22 1.00 7.13 -1.04
CA VAL A 22 1.47 7.72 -2.32
C VAL A 22 2.73 8.55 -2.12
N ASP A 23 2.71 9.48 -1.17
CA ASP A 23 3.83 10.40 -0.92
C ASP A 23 5.09 9.61 -0.50
N LYS A 24 4.95 8.66 0.42
CA LYS A 24 6.07 7.84 0.92
C LYS A 24 6.65 6.94 -0.16
N TYR A 25 5.83 6.18 -0.90
CA TYR A 25 6.37 5.32 -1.95
C TYR A 25 7.01 6.11 -3.09
N THR A 26 6.42 7.25 -3.45
CA THR A 26 7.04 8.15 -4.45
C THR A 26 8.42 8.60 -3.97
N GLN A 27 8.54 9.06 -2.73
CA GLN A 27 9.81 9.47 -2.16
C GLN A 27 10.80 8.29 -2.06
N TYR A 28 10.38 7.17 -1.47
CA TYR A 28 11.27 6.04 -1.21
C TYR A 28 11.71 5.34 -2.50
N SER A 29 10.90 5.37 -3.56
CA SER A 29 11.33 4.89 -4.88
C SER A 29 12.53 5.68 -5.42
N ALA A 30 12.64 6.97 -5.12
CA ALA A 30 13.79 7.79 -5.49
C ALA A 30 15.00 7.50 -4.58
N ASP A 31 14.74 7.32 -3.28
CA ASP A 31 15.74 7.20 -2.22
C ASP A 31 16.37 5.80 -2.07
N ALA A 32 15.70 4.74 -2.52
CA ALA A 32 16.21 3.37 -2.45
C ALA A 32 17.55 3.21 -3.20
N ARG A 33 18.33 2.19 -2.86
CA ARG A 33 19.63 1.89 -3.49
C ARG A 33 19.51 0.80 -4.54
N ASP A 34 18.78 -0.28 -4.25
CA ASP A 34 18.54 -1.37 -5.19
C ASP A 34 17.53 -0.95 -6.30
N PRO A 35 17.90 -1.05 -7.59
CA PRO A 35 16.97 -0.87 -8.71
C PRO A 35 15.70 -1.72 -8.64
N GLN A 36 15.75 -2.95 -8.12
CA GLN A 36 14.56 -3.79 -7.93
C GLN A 36 13.61 -3.17 -6.90
N LEU A 37 14.13 -2.62 -5.80
CA LEU A 37 13.33 -1.95 -4.78
C LEU A 37 12.75 -0.63 -5.29
N LYS A 38 13.52 0.14 -6.08
CA LYS A 38 12.99 1.35 -6.74
C LYS A 38 11.77 1.04 -7.59
N THR A 39 11.87 -0.02 -8.38
CA THR A 39 10.78 -0.47 -9.25
C THR A 39 9.58 -0.91 -8.43
N LEU A 40 9.79 -1.72 -7.38
CA LEU A 40 8.73 -2.16 -6.48
C LEU A 40 7.99 -0.96 -5.86
N PHE A 41 8.70 -0.01 -5.27
CA PHE A 41 8.08 1.17 -4.67
C PHE A 41 7.39 2.07 -5.70
N SER A 42 7.96 2.24 -6.90
CA SER A 42 7.28 2.97 -7.98
C SER A 42 6.01 2.28 -8.46
N ASP A 43 5.99 0.95 -8.46
CA ASP A 43 4.82 0.18 -8.85
C ASP A 43 3.71 0.28 -7.80
N ILE A 44 4.06 0.16 -6.51
CA ILE A 44 3.12 0.33 -5.40
C ILE A 44 2.58 1.76 -5.39
N ALA A 45 3.43 2.80 -5.54
CA ALA A 45 2.98 4.19 -5.62
C ALA A 45 1.86 4.42 -6.66
N ALA A 46 1.95 3.75 -7.81
CA ALA A 46 0.93 3.84 -8.85
C ALA A 46 -0.39 3.17 -8.45
N VAL A 47 -0.33 2.11 -7.66
CA VAL A 47 -1.52 1.42 -7.13
C VAL A 47 -2.17 2.24 -6.02
N GLU A 48 -1.38 2.79 -5.09
CA GLU A 48 -1.82 3.71 -4.02
C GLU A 48 -2.48 4.97 -4.60
N GLN A 49 -1.95 5.51 -5.71
CA GLN A 49 -2.56 6.65 -6.38
C GLN A 49 -3.97 6.32 -6.88
N ARG A 50 -4.17 5.10 -7.39
CA ARG A 50 -5.50 4.61 -7.77
C ARG A 50 -6.39 4.39 -6.54
N HIS A 51 -5.86 3.89 -5.42
CA HIS A 51 -6.62 3.77 -4.17
C HIS A 51 -7.14 5.14 -3.72
N LEU A 52 -6.27 6.16 -3.67
CA LEU A 52 -6.63 7.52 -3.35
C LEU A 52 -7.72 8.08 -4.29
N GLU A 53 -7.63 7.80 -5.59
CA GLU A 53 -8.66 8.17 -6.57
C GLU A 53 -10.01 7.48 -6.30
N MET A 54 -10.00 6.19 -5.95
CA MET A 54 -11.22 5.48 -5.56
C MET A 54 -11.85 6.08 -4.29
N ILE A 55 -11.04 6.41 -3.28
CA ILE A 55 -11.52 7.08 -2.06
C ILE A 55 -12.11 8.46 -2.38
N ASN A 56 -11.47 9.25 -3.26
CA ASN A 56 -12.00 10.53 -3.72
C ASN A 56 -13.34 10.39 -4.47
N GLN A 57 -13.49 9.34 -5.28
CA GLN A 57 -14.74 9.04 -5.96
C GLN A 57 -15.86 8.73 -4.96
N ILE A 58 -15.58 7.92 -3.93
CA ILE A 58 -16.54 7.65 -2.83
C ILE A 58 -16.91 8.98 -2.14
N GLU A 59 -15.93 9.81 -1.80
CA GLU A 59 -16.17 11.09 -1.13
C GLU A 59 -17.05 12.03 -1.98
N SER A 60 -16.89 12.00 -3.30
CA SER A 60 -17.70 12.78 -4.25
C SER A 60 -19.13 12.25 -4.48
N GLY A 61 -19.48 11.09 -3.91
CA GLY A 61 -20.79 10.46 -4.12
C GLY A 61 -20.85 9.47 -5.28
N THR A 62 -19.71 9.16 -5.91
CA THR A 62 -19.58 8.28 -7.09
C THR A 62 -19.10 6.89 -6.68
N SER A 63 -19.60 5.84 -7.34
CA SER A 63 -19.12 4.47 -7.10
C SER A 63 -17.87 4.19 -7.93
N PRO A 64 -16.74 3.79 -7.32
CA PRO A 64 -15.54 3.44 -8.06
C PRO A 64 -15.70 2.15 -8.85
N ALA A 65 -14.98 2.08 -9.98
CA ALA A 65 -14.83 0.84 -10.73
C ALA A 65 -13.65 0.05 -10.16
N THR A 66 -13.90 -1.18 -9.73
CA THR A 66 -12.85 -2.12 -9.28
C THR A 66 -12.26 -2.83 -10.50
N GLY A 67 -11.45 -2.11 -11.28
CA GLY A 67 -10.66 -2.69 -12.38
C GLY A 67 -9.39 -3.38 -11.87
N THR A 68 -8.82 -4.29 -12.65
CA THR A 68 -7.53 -4.92 -12.31
C THR A 68 -6.42 -3.87 -12.37
N GLY A 69 -5.82 -3.58 -11.22
CA GLY A 69 -4.69 -2.67 -11.09
C GLY A 69 -3.43 -3.18 -11.78
N LYS A 70 -2.36 -2.38 -11.69
CA LYS A 70 -1.02 -2.78 -12.12
C LYS A 70 -0.58 -4.02 -11.32
N SER A 71 -0.05 -5.04 -12.00
CA SER A 71 0.50 -6.21 -11.32
C SER A 71 1.81 -5.85 -10.61
N ILE A 72 1.87 -6.07 -9.30
CA ILE A 72 3.10 -5.89 -8.51
C ILE A 72 4.01 -7.11 -8.70
N PRO A 73 5.34 -6.92 -8.88
CA PRO A 73 6.29 -8.02 -8.93
C PRO A 73 6.28 -8.89 -7.67
N THR A 74 6.36 -10.20 -7.83
CA THR A 74 6.34 -11.19 -6.72
C THR A 74 7.59 -12.07 -6.67
N ALA A 75 8.54 -11.87 -7.59
CA ALA A 75 9.78 -12.61 -7.65
C ALA A 75 10.96 -11.64 -7.70
N PHE A 76 11.89 -11.79 -6.76
CA PHE A 76 13.07 -10.94 -6.63
C PHE A 76 14.33 -11.80 -6.62
N SER A 77 15.38 -11.32 -7.29
CA SER A 77 16.72 -11.86 -7.12
C SER A 77 17.42 -11.19 -5.96
N ALA A 78 18.24 -11.93 -5.20
CA ALA A 78 19.06 -11.36 -4.15
C ALA A 78 20.05 -10.33 -4.74
N THR A 79 19.90 -9.07 -4.36
CA THR A 79 20.85 -7.99 -4.68
C THR A 79 21.94 -7.93 -3.62
N TYR A 80 21.56 -8.13 -2.36
CA TYR A 80 22.46 -8.08 -1.21
C TYR A 80 22.87 -9.49 -0.77
N GLY A 81 24.13 -9.63 -0.38
CA GLY A 81 24.65 -10.85 0.25
C GLY A 81 24.35 -10.93 1.75
N VAL A 82 24.94 -11.92 2.42
CA VAL A 82 24.78 -12.13 3.88
C VAL A 82 25.42 -11.00 4.70
N GLY A 83 26.41 -10.29 4.15
CA GLY A 83 27.07 -9.18 4.83
C GLY A 83 26.18 -7.93 4.93
N GLU A 84 26.38 -7.16 6.00
CA GLU A 84 25.67 -5.90 6.24
C GLU A 84 26.44 -4.71 5.65
N THR A 85 25.96 -4.20 4.50
CA THR A 85 26.45 -2.96 3.88
C THR A 85 25.56 -1.78 4.26
N GLU A 86 26.08 -0.55 4.13
CA GLU A 86 25.28 0.65 4.41
C GLU A 86 24.07 0.78 3.46
N ASP A 87 24.22 0.40 2.19
CA ASP A 87 23.11 0.36 1.24
C ASP A 87 22.04 -0.66 1.65
N LYS A 88 22.44 -1.85 2.12
CA LYS A 88 21.52 -2.88 2.62
C LYS A 88 20.75 -2.37 3.84
N LYS A 89 21.43 -1.74 4.81
CA LYS A 89 20.80 -1.17 6.00
C LYS A 89 19.80 -0.08 5.64
N HIS A 90 20.17 0.80 4.70
CA HIS A 90 19.30 1.86 4.20
C HIS A 90 18.03 1.29 3.57
N ASP A 91 18.17 0.36 2.61
CA ASP A 91 17.01 -0.25 1.96
C ASP A 91 16.16 -1.08 2.93
N CYS A 92 16.78 -1.77 3.89
CA CYS A 92 16.08 -2.49 4.96
C CYS A 92 15.24 -1.55 5.83
N TYR A 93 15.76 -0.36 6.16
CA TYR A 93 15.03 0.67 6.88
C TYR A 93 13.79 1.12 6.10
N LEU A 94 13.94 1.44 4.81
CA LEU A 94 12.82 1.85 3.95
C LEU A 94 11.74 0.76 3.91
N CYS A 95 12.15 -0.50 3.67
CA CYS A 95 11.21 -1.62 3.62
C CYS A 95 10.50 -1.86 4.96
N THR A 96 11.21 -1.72 6.08
CA THR A 96 10.62 -1.91 7.42
C THR A 96 9.58 -0.84 7.72
N ASP A 97 9.87 0.42 7.38
CA ASP A 97 8.95 1.54 7.54
C ASP A 97 7.70 1.37 6.66
N THR A 98 7.87 1.06 5.37
CA THR A 98 6.72 0.83 4.46
C THR A 98 5.93 -0.40 4.86
N LEU A 99 6.56 -1.52 5.23
CA LEU A 99 5.84 -2.71 5.69
C LEU A 99 5.00 -2.43 6.95
N THR A 100 5.48 -1.57 7.85
CA THR A 100 4.71 -1.14 9.02
C THR A 100 3.52 -0.26 8.62
N MET A 101 3.72 0.64 7.65
CA MET A 101 2.66 1.44 7.06
C MET A 101 1.57 0.59 6.41
N GLU A 102 1.92 -0.42 5.59
CA GLU A 102 0.98 -1.34 4.96
C GLU A 102 0.15 -2.12 5.99
N LYS A 103 0.78 -2.60 7.06
CA LYS A 103 0.07 -3.29 8.16
C LYS A 103 -0.96 -2.37 8.82
N HIS A 104 -0.60 -1.10 9.02
CA HIS A 104 -1.52 -0.11 9.58
C HIS A 104 -2.68 0.20 8.61
N ALA A 105 -2.38 0.45 7.33
CA ALA A 105 -3.38 0.71 6.29
C ALA A 105 -4.37 -0.46 6.16
N SER A 106 -3.87 -1.69 6.08
CA SER A 106 -4.70 -2.90 6.00
C SER A 106 -5.62 -3.07 7.23
N HIS A 107 -5.14 -2.74 8.43
CA HIS A 107 -5.96 -2.78 9.65
C HIS A 107 -7.03 -1.68 9.69
N LEU A 108 -6.70 -0.48 9.18
CA LEU A 108 -7.67 0.60 9.05
C LEU A 108 -8.78 0.21 8.06
N TYR A 109 -8.41 -0.39 6.92
CA TYR A 109 -9.38 -0.93 5.97
C TYR A 109 -10.25 -2.03 6.58
N ASP A 110 -9.69 -2.95 7.36
CA ASP A 110 -10.45 -3.98 8.07
C ASP A 110 -11.58 -3.35 8.89
N THR A 111 -11.23 -2.38 9.72
CA THR A 111 -12.21 -1.62 10.52
C THR A 111 -13.27 -0.95 9.62
N CYS A 112 -12.85 -0.27 8.55
CA CYS A 112 -13.78 0.42 7.64
C CYS A 112 -14.72 -0.56 6.93
N VAL A 113 -14.23 -1.72 6.49
CA VAL A 113 -15.06 -2.76 5.87
C VAL A 113 -16.17 -3.20 6.82
N PHE A 114 -15.91 -3.36 8.11
CA PHE A 114 -16.94 -3.72 9.09
C PHE A 114 -17.97 -2.61 9.28
N GLU A 115 -17.53 -1.35 9.33
CA GLU A 115 -18.34 -0.19 9.72
C GLU A 115 -19.20 0.37 8.58
N PHE A 116 -18.80 0.17 7.32
CA PHE A 116 -19.58 0.61 6.18
C PHE A 116 -20.83 -0.26 5.99
N THR A 117 -21.96 0.40 5.80
CA THR A 117 -23.29 -0.23 5.73
C THR A 117 -23.69 -0.61 4.30
N GLN A 118 -23.18 0.10 3.31
CA GLN A 118 -23.48 -0.13 1.90
C GLN A 118 -22.60 -1.23 1.32
N GLU A 119 -23.21 -2.35 0.91
CA GLU A 119 -22.51 -3.52 0.39
C GLU A 119 -21.60 -3.21 -0.82
N SER A 120 -22.00 -2.28 -1.70
CA SER A 120 -21.16 -1.85 -2.81
C SER A 120 -19.86 -1.20 -2.34
N LEU A 121 -19.90 -0.39 -1.28
CA LEU A 121 -18.71 0.25 -0.72
C LEU A 121 -17.85 -0.75 0.04
N ARG A 122 -18.46 -1.68 0.79
CA ARG A 122 -17.74 -2.78 1.44
C ARG A 122 -16.91 -3.56 0.43
N LYS A 123 -17.44 -3.85 -0.76
CA LYS A 123 -16.70 -4.56 -1.83
C LYS A 123 -15.51 -3.77 -2.36
N VAL A 124 -15.66 -2.45 -2.55
CA VAL A 124 -14.56 -1.58 -2.97
C VAL A 124 -13.47 -1.55 -1.90
N LEU A 125 -13.83 -1.31 -0.64
CA LEU A 125 -12.88 -1.27 0.47
C LEU A 125 -12.17 -2.63 0.68
N ASN A 126 -12.87 -3.76 0.52
CA ASN A 126 -12.24 -5.09 0.55
C ASN A 126 -11.26 -5.31 -0.59
N THR A 127 -11.55 -4.76 -1.79
CA THR A 127 -10.64 -4.85 -2.93
C THR A 127 -9.34 -4.13 -2.59
N ILE A 128 -9.44 -2.90 -2.08
CA ILE A 128 -8.27 -2.13 -1.66
C ILE A 128 -7.52 -2.86 -0.54
N GLN A 129 -8.21 -3.32 0.51
CA GLN A 129 -7.59 -4.07 1.61
C GLN A 129 -6.78 -5.28 1.12
N SER A 130 -7.29 -6.00 0.12
CA SER A 130 -6.60 -7.15 -0.47
C SER A 130 -5.34 -6.71 -1.23
N GLU A 131 -5.37 -5.54 -1.86
CA GLU A 131 -4.23 -4.94 -2.55
C GLU A 131 -3.16 -4.45 -1.54
N GLU A 132 -3.55 -3.80 -0.42
CA GLU A 132 -2.64 -3.46 0.70
C GLU A 132 -1.91 -4.69 1.25
N GLN A 133 -2.63 -5.80 1.42
CA GLN A 133 -2.02 -7.08 1.84
C GLN A 133 -1.03 -7.60 0.79
N GLY A 134 -1.33 -7.40 -0.49
CA GLY A 134 -0.45 -7.70 -1.61
C GLY A 134 0.84 -6.86 -1.59
N HIS A 135 0.75 -5.56 -1.30
CA HIS A 135 1.90 -4.68 -1.14
C HIS A 135 2.80 -5.16 0.00
N GLY A 136 2.22 -5.44 1.17
CA GLY A 136 2.94 -5.98 2.31
C GLY A 136 3.65 -7.31 1.99
N LYS A 137 3.01 -8.19 1.21
CA LYS A 137 3.62 -9.45 0.75
C LYS A 137 4.78 -9.22 -0.21
N ALA A 138 4.65 -8.31 -1.17
CA ALA A 138 5.72 -8.02 -2.12
C ALA A 138 6.95 -7.42 -1.44
N ILE A 139 6.75 -6.53 -0.45
CA ILE A 139 7.85 -5.99 0.37
C ILE A 139 8.51 -7.10 1.18
N TYR A 140 7.72 -7.97 1.83
CA TYR A 140 8.24 -9.12 2.54
C TYR A 140 9.09 -10.03 1.63
N ASP A 141 8.61 -10.32 0.41
CA ASP A 141 9.32 -11.19 -0.54
C ASP A 141 10.67 -10.59 -0.96
N TYR A 142 10.69 -9.27 -1.23
CA TYR A 142 11.93 -8.56 -1.51
C TYR A 142 12.90 -8.63 -0.32
N MET A 143 12.41 -8.36 0.88
CA MET A 143 13.24 -8.40 2.10
C MET A 143 13.76 -9.82 2.37
N SER A 144 12.94 -10.84 2.15
CA SER A 144 13.30 -12.25 2.32
C SER A 144 14.39 -12.66 1.33
N ALA A 145 14.24 -12.31 0.04
CA ALA A 145 15.24 -12.57 -1.00
C ALA A 145 16.60 -11.92 -0.69
N ASN A 146 16.60 -10.80 0.05
CA ASN A 146 17.81 -10.06 0.42
C ASN A 146 18.28 -10.32 1.87
N ALA A 147 17.75 -11.35 2.55
CA ALA A 147 18.09 -11.67 3.93
C ALA A 147 18.01 -10.46 4.89
N MET A 148 16.96 -9.65 4.73
CA MET A 148 16.63 -8.50 5.58
C MET A 148 15.54 -8.80 6.61
N TYR A 149 14.79 -9.89 6.40
CA TYR A 149 13.65 -10.27 7.21
C TYR A 149 13.64 -11.77 7.41
N SER A 150 13.47 -12.20 8.66
CA SER A 150 13.47 -13.60 9.10
C SER A 150 12.08 -14.03 9.53
#